data_AF-F4BJA5-F1
#
_entry.id   AF-F4BJA5-F1
#
_cell.length_a   1.000
_cell.length_b   1.000
_cell.length_c   1.000
_cell.angle_alpha   90.00
_cell.angle_beta   90.00
_cell.angle_gamma   90.00
#
_symmetry.space_group_name_H-M   'P 1'
#
loop_
_entity.id
_entity.type
_entity.pdbx_description
1 polymer ?
#
loop_
_entity_poly.entity_id
_entity_poly.type
_entity_poly.pdbx_seq_one_letter_code
_entity_poly.pdbx_strand_id
1 'polypeptide(L)'
;MLVILSSCAPSTAEQLQQLQQTQNSLNSQASSNLAKIDDLHTKITKYRLEADQLQKQSNSLANDIASINKAYSNFKDPNSDSAIAVSKEQVQRTLQKVKIDEKINQYRTLANDYQAQINDLKAISQTQANQAAKISQQISELKSQVK
;
A
#
# COMPACT_ATOMS: atom_id res chain seq x y z
N MET A 1 -29.21 34.84 -48.54
CA MET A 1 -28.03 34.54 -47.69
C MET A 1 -28.30 33.21 -47.01
N LEU A 2 -27.85 32.10 -47.59
CA LEU A 2 -28.01 30.78 -47.00
C LEU A 2 -26.78 30.53 -46.11
N VAL A 3 -26.98 30.52 -44.79
CA VAL A 3 -25.97 30.10 -43.83
C VAL A 3 -25.92 28.57 -43.89
N ILE A 4 -24.91 28.04 -44.56
CA ILE A 4 -24.60 26.61 -44.50
C ILE A 4 -23.98 26.36 -43.12
N LEU A 5 -24.76 25.76 -42.23
CA LEU A 5 -24.27 25.21 -40.97
C LEU A 5 -23.35 24.04 -41.30
N SER A 6 -22.05 24.30 -41.34
CA SER A 6 -21.00 23.30 -41.47
C SER A 6 -21.16 22.27 -40.34
N SER A 7 -21.55 21.05 -40.68
CA SER A 7 -21.63 19.93 -39.74
C SER A 7 -20.23 19.63 -39.20
N CYS A 8 -19.98 19.95 -37.92
CA CYS A 8 -18.75 19.62 -37.20
C CYS A 8 -18.71 18.12 -36.83
N ALA A 9 -18.83 17.22 -37.80
CA ALA A 9 -18.52 15.82 -37.59
C ALA A 9 -17.03 15.60 -37.91
N PRO A 10 -16.21 15.10 -36.95
CA PRO A 10 -14.80 14.85 -37.21
C PRO A 10 -14.67 13.81 -38.33
N SER A 11 -13.72 14.06 -39.23
CA SER A 11 -13.40 13.14 -40.33
C SER A 11 -12.97 11.78 -39.77
N THR A 12 -13.14 10.72 -40.56
CA THR A 12 -12.73 9.37 -40.14
C THR A 12 -11.25 9.29 -39.75
N ALA A 13 -10.39 10.11 -40.37
CA ALA A 13 -8.98 10.22 -40.03
C ALA A 13 -8.76 10.85 -38.64
N GLU A 14 -9.49 11.93 -38.33
CA GLU A 14 -9.45 12.57 -37.00
C GLU A 14 -9.98 11.63 -35.91
N GLN A 15 -11.06 10.89 -36.19
CA GLN A 15 -11.60 9.88 -35.27
C GLN A 15 -10.58 8.77 -35.00
N LEU A 16 -9.92 8.26 -36.04
CA LEU A 16 -8.85 7.26 -35.87
C LEU A 16 -7.69 7.79 -35.02
N GLN A 17 -7.27 9.02 -35.25
CA GLN A 17 -6.19 9.64 -34.49
C GLN A 17 -6.56 9.79 -33.01
N GLN A 18 -7.78 10.26 -32.71
CA GLN A 18 -8.26 10.39 -31.33
C GLN A 18 -8.31 9.03 -30.63
N LEU A 19 -8.87 8.00 -31.28
CA LEU A 19 -8.92 6.65 -30.72
C LEU A 19 -7.51 6.10 -30.45
N GLN A 20 -6.56 6.27 -31.37
CA GLN A 20 -5.17 5.84 -31.17
C GLN A 20 -4.50 6.57 -30.00
N GLN A 21 -4.73 7.87 -29.85
CA GLN A 21 -4.21 8.65 -28.73
C GLN A 21 -4.79 8.16 -27.40
N THR A 22 -6.10 7.92 -27.33
CA THR A 22 -6.75 7.39 -26.12
C THR A 22 -6.21 5.99 -25.78
N GLN A 23 -6.06 5.11 -26.77
CA GLN A 23 -5.49 3.78 -26.58
C GLN A 23 -4.07 3.85 -26.00
N ASN A 24 -3.20 4.68 -26.57
CA ASN A 24 -1.83 4.85 -26.10
C ASN A 24 -1.77 5.42 -24.68
N SER A 25 -2.65 6.37 -24.35
CA SER A 25 -2.76 6.93 -23.00
C SER A 25 -3.14 5.86 -21.98
N LEU A 26 -4.17 5.04 -22.28
CA LEU A 26 -4.60 3.94 -21.41
C LEU A 26 -3.49 2.91 -21.19
N ASN A 27 -2.77 2.53 -22.24
CA ASN A 27 -1.64 1.59 -22.15
C ASN A 27 -0.50 2.16 -21.29
N SER A 28 -0.21 3.46 -21.43
CA SER A 28 0.82 4.15 -20.65
C SER A 28 0.43 4.24 -19.17
N GLN A 29 -0.83 4.54 -18.87
CA GLN A 29 -1.35 4.55 -17.51
C GLN A 29 -1.30 3.17 -16.86
N ALA A 30 -1.70 2.11 -17.59
CA ALA A 30 -1.63 0.74 -17.09
C ALA A 30 -0.17 0.34 -16.77
N SER A 31 0.77 0.70 -17.65
CA SER A 31 2.21 0.45 -17.42
C SER A 31 2.75 1.20 -16.19
N SER A 32 2.33 2.46 -16.00
CA SER A 32 2.68 3.25 -14.82
C SER A 32 2.12 2.64 -13.52
N ASN A 33 0.88 2.15 -13.57
CA ASN A 33 0.25 1.46 -12.44
C ASN A 33 1.01 0.17 -12.07
N LEU A 34 1.49 -0.61 -13.05
CA LEU A 34 2.32 -1.79 -12.79
C LEU A 34 3.63 -1.42 -12.09
N ALA A 35 4.33 -0.38 -12.55
CA ALA A 35 5.54 0.10 -11.88
C ALA A 35 5.27 0.56 -10.45
N LYS A 36 4.12 1.22 -10.21
CA LYS A 36 3.70 1.62 -8.86
C LYS A 36 3.37 0.42 -7.97
N ILE A 37 2.78 -0.65 -8.52
CA ILE A 37 2.53 -1.90 -7.80
C ILE A 37 3.84 -2.52 -7.31
N ASP A 38 4.89 -2.55 -8.14
CA ASP A 38 6.19 -3.10 -7.77
C ASP A 38 6.88 -2.31 -6.64
N ASP A 39 6.81 -0.98 -6.70
CA ASP A 39 7.29 -0.10 -5.61
C ASP A 39 6.53 -0.36 -4.30
N LEU A 40 5.20 -0.49 -4.36
CA LEU A 40 4.38 -0.81 -3.18
C LEU A 40 4.72 -2.20 -2.62
N HIS A 41 4.95 -3.20 -3.46
CA HIS A 41 5.39 -4.54 -3.01
C HIS A 41 6.74 -4.48 -2.27
N THR A 42 7.67 -3.66 -2.76
CA THR A 42 8.96 -3.43 -2.10
C THR A 42 8.76 -2.80 -0.72
N LYS A 43 7.91 -1.78 -0.62
CA LYS A 43 7.58 -1.12 0.66
C LYS A 43 6.91 -2.07 1.66
N ILE A 44 5.97 -2.90 1.21
CA ILE A 44 5.32 -3.93 2.04
C ILE A 44 6.36 -4.87 2.63
N THR A 45 7.26 -5.38 1.79
CA THR A 45 8.31 -6.32 2.23
C THR A 45 9.19 -5.69 3.30
N LYS A 46 9.61 -4.44 3.09
CA LYS A 46 10.39 -3.68 4.07
C LYS A 46 9.66 -3.53 5.41
N TYR A 47 8.41 -3.05 5.41
CA TYR A 47 7.68 -2.81 6.66
C TYR A 47 7.33 -4.10 7.40
N ARG A 48 7.04 -5.20 6.70
CA ARG A 48 6.86 -6.52 7.34
C ARG A 48 8.16 -6.98 8.02
N LEU A 49 9.30 -6.85 7.35
CA LEU A 49 10.59 -7.21 7.93
C LEU A 49 10.91 -6.36 9.18
N GLU A 50 10.70 -5.05 9.11
CA GLU A 50 10.90 -4.15 10.26
C GLU A 50 9.97 -4.51 11.44
N ALA A 51 8.70 -4.81 11.16
CA ALA A 51 7.74 -5.27 12.17
C ALA A 51 8.17 -6.59 12.83
N ASP A 52 8.67 -7.55 12.06
CA ASP A 52 9.15 -8.84 12.58
C ASP A 52 10.39 -8.69 13.46
N GLN A 53 11.32 -7.80 13.08
CA GLN A 53 12.48 -7.48 13.91
C GLN A 53 12.06 -6.84 15.24
N LEU A 54 11.13 -5.89 15.20
CA LEU A 54 10.57 -5.29 16.41
C LEU A 54 9.80 -6.30 17.25
N GLN A 55 9.09 -7.25 16.64
CA GLN A 55 8.38 -8.32 17.36
C GLN A 55 9.36 -9.16 18.18
N LYS A 56 10.54 -9.47 17.65
CA LYS A 56 11.60 -10.17 18.40
C LYS A 56 12.06 -9.35 19.62
N GLN A 57 12.22 -8.04 19.46
CA GLN A 57 12.58 -7.14 20.58
C GLN A 57 11.45 -7.08 21.63
N SER A 58 10.20 -6.97 21.21
CA SER A 58 9.03 -7.00 22.11
C SER A 58 8.95 -8.30 22.90
N ASN A 59 9.22 -9.44 22.25
CA ASN A 59 9.23 -10.75 22.90
C ASN A 59 10.38 -10.86 23.93
N SER A 60 11.56 -10.29 23.63
CA SER A 60 12.65 -10.21 24.60
C SER A 60 12.27 -9.39 25.83
N LEU A 61 11.66 -8.22 25.63
CA LEU A 61 11.18 -7.39 26.73
C LEU A 61 10.10 -8.09 27.56
N ALA A 62 9.24 -8.90 26.94
CA ALA A 62 8.26 -9.70 27.68
C ALA A 62 8.94 -10.69 28.64
N ASN A 63 10.02 -11.34 28.21
CA ASN A 63 10.81 -12.23 29.05
C ASN A 63 11.54 -11.49 30.17
N ASP A 64 12.08 -10.30 29.88
CA ASP A 64 12.72 -9.44 30.89
C ASP A 64 11.70 -9.02 31.96
N ILE A 65 10.52 -8.56 31.55
CA ILE A 65 9.43 -8.19 32.47
C ILE A 65 9.01 -9.39 33.34
N ALA A 66 8.86 -10.57 32.76
CA ALA A 66 8.52 -11.78 33.51
C ALA A 66 9.60 -12.12 34.56
N SER A 67 10.88 -11.96 34.19
CA SER A 67 12.01 -12.17 35.10
C SER A 67 12.04 -11.15 36.24
N ILE A 68 11.77 -9.87 35.92
CA ILE A 68 11.65 -8.79 36.90
C ILE A 68 10.49 -9.05 37.86
N ASN A 69 9.32 -9.48 37.37
CA ASN A 69 8.17 -9.83 38.22
C ASN A 69 8.51 -10.94 39.20
N LYS A 70 9.23 -11.97 38.73
CA LYS A 70 9.70 -13.07 39.59
C LYS A 70 10.68 -12.57 40.65
N ALA A 71 11.61 -11.67 40.28
CA ALA A 71 12.51 -11.05 41.24
C ALA A 71 11.74 -10.24 42.29
N TYR A 72 10.75 -9.45 41.86
CA TYR A 72 9.89 -8.67 42.75
C TYR A 72 9.14 -9.55 43.76
N SER A 73 8.61 -10.71 43.33
CA SER A 73 7.90 -11.64 44.22
C SER A 73 8.75 -12.24 45.34
N ASN A 74 10.09 -12.13 45.27
CA ASN A 74 10.99 -12.65 46.30
C ASN A 74 11.24 -11.65 47.45
N PHE A 75 10.77 -10.40 47.35
CA PHE A 75 10.91 -9.43 48.44
C PHE A 75 9.90 -9.73 49.56
N LYS A 76 10.40 -9.85 50.79
CA LYS A 76 9.55 -9.99 51.99
C LYS A 76 8.80 -8.71 52.32
N ASP A 77 9.43 -7.56 52.08
CA ASP A 77 8.82 -6.24 52.24
C ASP A 77 8.69 -5.56 50.86
N PRO A 78 7.46 -5.38 50.35
CA PRO A 78 7.22 -4.75 49.05
C PRO A 78 7.56 -3.26 49.02
N ASN A 79 7.76 -2.62 50.19
CA ASN A 79 8.08 -1.21 50.33
C ASN A 79 9.57 -0.96 50.59
N SER A 80 10.39 -2.00 50.65
CA SER A 80 11.84 -1.84 50.74
C SER A 80 12.38 -1.09 49.51
N ASP A 81 13.45 -0.31 49.69
CA ASP A 81 14.06 0.45 48.59
C ASP A 81 14.42 -0.43 47.38
N SER A 82 14.83 -1.68 47.64
CA SER A 82 15.12 -2.67 46.58
C SER A 82 13.86 -3.12 45.84
N ALA A 83 12.77 -3.39 46.57
CA ALA A 83 11.49 -3.75 45.93
C ALA A 83 10.95 -2.59 45.09
N ILE A 84 11.04 -1.36 45.60
CA ILE A 84 10.65 -0.15 44.86
C ILE A 84 11.50 0.03 43.60
N ALA A 85 12.81 -0.17 43.67
CA ALA A 85 13.71 -0.07 42.51
C ALA A 85 13.36 -1.11 41.43
N VAL A 86 13.11 -2.37 41.82
CA VAL A 86 12.70 -3.43 40.90
C VAL A 86 11.32 -3.12 40.26
N SER A 87 10.38 -2.60 41.04
CA SER A 87 9.07 -2.18 40.52
C SER A 87 9.20 -1.02 39.51
N LYS A 88 10.07 -0.04 39.77
CA LYS A 88 10.36 1.04 38.80
C LYS A 88 10.94 0.50 37.49
N GLU A 89 11.87 -0.45 37.56
CA GLU A 89 12.42 -1.10 36.37
C GLU A 89 11.33 -1.85 35.59
N GLN A 90 10.43 -2.57 36.27
CA GLN A 90 9.29 -3.24 35.65
C GLN A 90 8.42 -2.27 34.84
N VAL A 91 8.08 -1.11 35.43
CA VAL A 91 7.29 -0.07 34.77
C VAL A 91 8.02 0.47 33.54
N GLN A 92 9.32 0.73 33.64
CA GLN A 92 10.12 1.23 32.52
C GLN A 92 10.18 0.23 31.36
N ARG A 93 10.42 -1.06 31.63
CA ARG A 93 10.42 -2.12 30.61
C ARG A 93 9.06 -2.31 29.96
N THR A 94 8.00 -2.26 30.76
CA THR A 94 6.63 -2.32 30.25
C THR A 94 6.34 -1.16 29.30
N LEU A 95 6.73 0.06 29.66
CA LEU A 95 6.57 1.23 28.79
C LEU A 95 7.39 1.10 27.49
N GLN A 96 8.62 0.60 27.57
CA GLN A 96 9.43 0.33 26.37
C GLN A 96 8.74 -0.68 25.45
N LYS A 97 8.19 -1.76 26.01
CA LYS A 97 7.48 -2.79 25.24
C LYS A 97 6.25 -2.20 24.54
N VAL A 98 5.43 -1.43 25.25
CA VAL A 98 4.24 -0.77 24.67
C VAL A 98 4.61 0.08 23.45
N LYS A 99 5.66 0.90 23.56
CA LYS A 99 6.13 1.73 22.42
C LYS A 99 6.58 0.89 21.22
N ILE A 100 7.22 -0.25 21.46
CA ILE A 100 7.60 -1.18 20.39
C ILE A 100 6.36 -1.81 19.75
N ASP A 101 5.41 -2.26 20.56
CA ASP A 101 4.16 -2.86 20.07
C ASP A 101 3.33 -1.88 19.23
N GLU A 102 3.26 -0.61 19.63
CA GLU A 102 2.65 0.46 18.85
C GLU A 102 3.32 0.59 17.48
N LYS A 103 4.65 0.59 17.43
CA LYS A 103 5.42 0.70 16.18
C LYS A 103 5.24 -0.53 15.28
N ILE A 104 5.19 -1.73 15.85
CA ILE A 104 4.86 -2.97 15.12
C ILE A 104 3.51 -2.83 14.43
N ASN A 105 2.49 -2.37 15.18
CA ASN A 105 1.15 -2.20 14.65
C ASN A 105 1.11 -1.15 13.54
N GLN A 106 1.81 -0.03 13.71
CA GLN A 106 1.94 0.99 12.66
C GLN A 106 2.50 0.42 11.35
N TYR A 107 3.60 -0.34 11.41
CA TYR A 107 4.20 -0.94 10.22
C TYR A 107 3.32 -2.01 9.58
N ARG A 108 2.61 -2.82 10.38
CA ARG A 108 1.62 -3.78 9.85
C ARG A 108 0.47 -3.08 9.15
N THR A 109 -0.05 -2.00 9.73
CA THR A 109 -1.10 -1.17 9.11
C THR A 109 -0.63 -0.57 7.79
N LEU A 110 0.53 0.07 7.76
CA LEU A 110 1.10 0.63 6.52
C LEU A 110 1.28 -0.43 5.42
N ALA A 111 1.75 -1.63 5.77
CA ALA A 111 1.87 -2.73 4.82
C ALA A 111 0.50 -3.18 4.29
N ASN A 112 -0.53 -3.22 5.13
CA ASN A 112 -1.88 -3.57 4.72
C ASN A 112 -2.51 -2.49 3.82
N ASP A 113 -2.31 -1.21 4.14
CA ASP A 113 -2.79 -0.09 3.33
C ASP A 113 -2.16 -0.10 1.93
N TYR A 114 -0.87 -0.39 1.82
CA TYR A 114 -0.22 -0.57 0.52
C TYR A 114 -0.75 -1.80 -0.22
N GLN A 115 -1.08 -2.89 0.49
CA GLN A 115 -1.68 -4.06 -0.13
C GLN A 115 -3.07 -3.74 -0.71
N ALA A 116 -3.86 -2.91 -0.02
CA ALA A 116 -5.13 -2.41 -0.54
C ALA A 116 -4.93 -1.55 -1.79
N GLN A 117 -3.98 -0.60 -1.75
CA GLN A 117 -3.63 0.23 -2.93
C GLN A 117 -3.19 -0.61 -4.13
N ILE A 118 -2.44 -1.70 -3.91
CA ILE A 118 -2.07 -2.63 -4.99
C ILE A 118 -3.31 -3.26 -5.62
N ASN A 119 -4.28 -3.70 -4.80
CA ASN A 119 -5.51 -4.31 -5.31
C ASN A 119 -6.32 -3.32 -6.16
N ASP A 120 -6.43 -2.08 -5.70
CA ASP A 120 -7.10 -1.01 -6.45
C ASP A 120 -6.39 -0.72 -7.77
N LEU A 121 -5.05 -0.58 -7.75
CA LEU A 121 -4.26 -0.36 -8.96
C LEU A 121 -4.40 -1.52 -9.96
N LYS A 122 -4.47 -2.77 -9.49
CA LYS A 122 -4.72 -3.94 -10.35
C LYS A 122 -6.09 -3.84 -11.02
N ALA A 123 -7.14 -3.49 -10.26
CA ALA A 123 -8.49 -3.33 -10.80
C ALA A 123 -8.58 -2.18 -11.83
N ILE A 124 -7.95 -1.05 -11.52
CA ILE A 124 -7.85 0.10 -12.44
C ILE A 124 -7.12 -0.30 -13.72
N SER A 125 -5.96 -0.96 -13.59
CA SER A 125 -5.15 -1.37 -14.74
C SER A 125 -5.90 -2.36 -15.63
N GLN A 126 -6.63 -3.31 -15.05
CA GLN A 126 -7.47 -4.23 -15.81
C GLN A 126 -8.58 -3.49 -16.55
N THR A 127 -9.21 -2.50 -15.92
CA THR A 127 -10.23 -1.65 -16.55
C THR A 127 -9.66 -0.88 -17.74
N GLN A 128 -8.48 -0.28 -17.56
CA GLN A 128 -7.77 0.44 -18.62
C GLN A 128 -7.40 -0.47 -19.78
N ALA A 129 -6.87 -1.68 -19.51
CA ALA A 129 -6.53 -2.66 -20.53
C ALA A 129 -7.78 -3.11 -21.32
N ASN A 130 -8.90 -3.36 -20.64
CA ASN A 130 -10.15 -3.72 -21.29
C ASN A 130 -10.69 -2.57 -22.17
N GLN A 131 -10.57 -1.32 -21.73
CA GLN A 131 -10.96 -0.15 -22.54
C GLN A 131 -10.03 0.00 -23.76
N ALA A 132 -8.73 -0.16 -23.61
CA ALA A 132 -7.78 -0.11 -24.71
C ALA A 132 -8.06 -1.20 -25.76
N ALA A 133 -8.43 -2.42 -25.33
CA ALA A 133 -8.84 -3.49 -26.23
C ALA A 133 -10.11 -3.15 -27.02
N LYS A 134 -11.13 -2.56 -26.36
CA LYS A 134 -12.34 -2.08 -27.04
C LYS A 134 -12.02 -1.01 -28.08
N ILE A 135 -11.15 -0.06 -27.74
CA ILE A 135 -10.71 0.98 -28.69
C ILE A 135 -9.94 0.36 -29.87
N SER A 136 -9.12 -0.67 -29.62
CA SER A 136 -8.41 -1.40 -30.69
C SER A 136 -9.39 -2.01 -31.70
N GLN A 137 -10.49 -2.57 -31.19
CA GLN A 137 -11.56 -3.10 -32.02
C GLN A 137 -12.27 -1.99 -32.81
N GLN A 138 -12.64 -0.87 -32.17
CA GLN A 138 -13.23 0.28 -32.84
C GLN A 138 -12.34 0.83 -33.96
N ILE A 139 -11.03 0.94 -33.72
CA ILE A 139 -10.05 1.36 -34.74
C ILE A 139 -10.06 0.38 -35.93
N SER A 140 -10.11 -0.91 -35.66
CA SER A 140 -10.10 -1.95 -36.70
C SER A 140 -11.38 -1.91 -37.54
N GLU A 141 -12.53 -1.75 -36.89
CA GLU A 141 -13.84 -1.57 -37.53
C GLU A 141 -13.85 -0.30 -38.39
N LEU A 142 -13.43 0.85 -37.85
CA LEU A 142 -13.38 2.11 -38.58
C LEU A 142 -12.48 2.00 -39.82
N LYS A 143 -11.28 1.42 -39.69
CA LYS A 143 -10.37 1.19 -40.81
C LYS A 143 -10.96 0.29 -41.90
N SER A 144 -11.82 -0.65 -41.53
CA SER A 144 -12.49 -1.52 -42.50
C SER A 144 -13.60 -0.82 -43.29
N GLN A 145 -14.18 0.26 -42.75
CA GLN A 145 -15.24 1.05 -43.38
C GLN A 145 -14.72 2.12 -44.35
N VAL A 146 -13.43 2.46 -44.28
CA VAL A 146 -12.77 3.41 -45.22
C VAL A 146 -12.15 2.69 -46.43
N LYS A 147 -12.41 1.38 -46.58
CA LYS A 147 -12.02 0.61 -47.77
C LYS A 147 -13.03 0.73 -48.90
#